data_AF-A0A2E5U189-F1
#
_entry.id   AF-A0A2E5U189-F1
#
_cell.length_a   1.000
_cell.length_b   1.000
_cell.length_c   1.000
_cell.angle_alpha   90.00
_cell.angle_beta   90.00
_cell.angle_gamma   90.00
#
_symmetry.space_group_name_H-M   'P 1'
#
loop_
_entity.id
_entity.type
_entity.pdbx_description
1 polymer ?
#
loop_
_entity_poly.entity_id
_entity_poly.type
_entity_poly.pdbx_seq_one_letter_code
_entity_poly.pdbx_strand_id
1 'polypeptide(L)'
;MGALGISISQLLTQVISFLILFFLLYKLAYGPLIKMLDSRSDKIKESLDAAEKAKDSVKESEDRIEKELANARQEGQKLISDAREAAERIRNQEIAKAKKDAEDLISKAKSEIILEKETAIENLRKDFAALSIIAAEKIIKKNINKSDHETLINEVINNELDSIQK
;
A
#
# COMPACT_ATOMS: atom_id res chain seq x y z
N MET A 1 -13.69 100.08 61.62
CA MET A 1 -12.51 100.09 60.73
C MET A 1 -11.52 99.08 61.30
N GLY A 2 -11.03 98.08 60.58
CA GLY A 2 -11.15 97.83 59.16
C GLY A 2 -10.48 96.50 58.83
N ALA A 3 -10.37 96.26 57.52
CA ALA A 3 -9.73 95.11 56.89
C ALA A 3 -10.50 93.80 57.02
N LEU A 4 -11.51 93.67 56.14
CA LEU A 4 -12.21 92.49 55.61
C LEU A 4 -13.71 92.75 55.74
N GLY A 5 -14.36 93.21 54.67
CA GLY A 5 -15.81 93.44 54.60
C GLY A 5 -16.62 92.14 54.65
N ILE A 6 -16.36 91.30 55.63
CA ILE A 6 -16.94 89.97 55.82
C ILE A 6 -17.87 90.04 57.03
N SER A 7 -19.16 90.07 56.74
CA SER A 7 -20.21 89.92 57.73
C SER A 7 -20.33 88.44 58.12
N ILE A 8 -20.57 88.10 59.39
CA ILE A 8 -20.83 86.72 59.84
C ILE A 8 -21.93 86.05 59.00
N SER A 9 -22.92 86.82 58.59
CA SER A 9 -23.96 86.37 57.65
C SER A 9 -23.43 85.95 56.27
N GLN A 10 -22.42 86.64 55.72
CA GLN A 10 -21.83 86.29 54.42
C GLN A 10 -21.01 85.00 54.52
N LEU A 11 -20.31 84.79 55.63
CA LEU A 11 -19.56 83.56 55.89
C LEU A 11 -20.52 82.36 55.99
N LEU A 12 -21.65 82.52 56.69
CA LEU A 12 -22.69 81.50 56.82
C LEU A 12 -23.30 81.13 55.46
N THR A 13 -23.64 82.12 54.63
CA THR A 13 -24.17 81.89 53.26
C THR A 13 -23.13 81.23 52.36
N GLN A 14 -21.85 81.60 52.48
CA GLN A 14 -20.76 80.98 51.71
C GLN A 14 -20.56 79.50 52.10
N VAL A 15 -20.62 79.18 53.39
CA VAL A 15 -20.52 77.80 53.89
C VAL A 15 -21.70 76.97 53.41
N ILE A 16 -22.93 77.49 53.49
CA ILE A 16 -24.12 76.79 52.98
C ILE A 16 -24.00 76.56 51.47
N SER A 17 -23.59 77.57 50.70
CA SER A 17 -23.36 77.44 49.25
C SER A 17 -22.27 76.41 48.92
N PHE A 18 -21.18 76.40 49.68
CA PHE A 18 -20.11 75.42 49.54
C PHE A 18 -20.58 74.00 49.86
N LEU A 19 -21.37 73.82 50.92
CA LEU A 19 -21.93 72.51 51.30
C LEU A 19 -22.92 71.99 50.25
N ILE A 20 -23.76 72.87 49.69
CA ILE A 20 -24.68 72.51 48.60
C ILE A 20 -23.88 72.05 47.38
N LEU A 21 -22.85 72.80 46.97
CA LEU A 21 -21.99 72.45 45.84
C LEU A 21 -21.21 71.15 46.11
N PHE A 22 -20.67 71.00 47.32
CA PHE A 22 -19.95 69.80 47.75
C PHE A 22 -20.85 68.57 47.67
N PHE A 23 -22.08 68.65 48.17
CA PHE A 23 -23.01 67.53 48.13
C PHE A 23 -23.43 67.19 46.70
N LEU A 24 -23.62 68.20 45.84
CA LEU A 24 -23.91 68.02 44.43
C LEU A 24 -22.75 67.31 43.70
N LEU A 25 -21.52 67.75 43.93
CA LEU A 25 -20.32 67.13 43.35
C LEU A 25 -20.07 65.74 43.90
N TYR A 26 -20.22 65.53 45.21
CA TYR A 26 -20.07 64.21 45.82
C TYR A 26 -21.07 63.22 45.23
N LYS A 27 -22.35 63.60 45.16
CA LYS A 27 -23.41 62.75 44.58
C LYS A 27 -23.18 62.46 43.09
N LEU A 28 -22.69 63.44 42.32
CA LEU A 28 -22.54 63.31 40.87
C LEU A 28 -21.20 62.70 40.43
N ALA A 29 -20.09 63.00 41.10
CA ALA A 29 -18.74 62.61 40.70
C ALA A 29 -18.23 61.33 41.37
N TYR A 30 -18.65 61.04 42.62
CA TYR A 30 -18.14 59.88 43.36
C TYR A 30 -18.47 58.55 42.67
N GLY A 31 -19.71 58.39 42.21
CA GLY A 31 -20.16 57.18 41.52
C GLY A 31 -19.37 56.87 40.23
N PRO A 32 -19.29 57.80 39.26
CA PRO A 32 -18.50 57.62 38.04
C PRO A 32 -17.01 57.38 38.30
N LEU A 33 -16.41 58.06 39.29
CA LEU A 33 -14.99 57.89 39.62
C LEU A 33 -14.67 56.48 40.15
N ILE A 34 -15.46 55.97 41.10
CA ILE A 34 -15.28 54.61 41.63
C ILE A 34 -15.55 53.57 40.54
N LYS A 35 -16.62 53.73 39.74
CA LYS A 35 -16.90 52.82 38.62
C LYS A 35 -15.76 52.77 37.59
N MET A 36 -15.09 53.89 37.34
CA MET A 36 -13.94 53.92 36.42
C MET A 36 -12.73 53.19 37.00
N LEU A 37 -12.49 53.31 38.32
CA LEU A 37 -11.42 52.58 39.01
C LEU A 37 -11.70 51.08 39.05
N ASP A 38 -12.92 50.68 39.39
CA ASP A 38 -13.35 49.27 39.39
C ASP A 38 -13.23 48.68 37.99
N SER A 39 -13.74 49.36 36.97
CA SER A 39 -13.62 48.91 35.57
C SER A 39 -12.17 48.77 35.12
N ARG A 40 -11.26 49.63 35.58
CA ARG A 40 -9.82 49.48 35.32
C ARG A 40 -9.24 48.27 36.04
N SER A 41 -9.60 48.04 37.29
CA SER A 41 -9.15 46.89 38.07
C SER A 41 -9.62 45.58 37.44
N ASP A 42 -10.89 45.52 37.06
CA ASP A 42 -11.50 44.35 36.41
C ASP A 42 -10.84 44.05 35.07
N LYS A 43 -10.61 45.07 34.23
CA LYS A 43 -9.90 44.88 32.95
C LYS A 43 -8.47 44.37 33.12
N ILE A 44 -7.75 44.87 34.12
CA ILE A 44 -6.39 44.39 34.41
C ILE A 44 -6.45 42.93 34.84
N LYS A 45 -7.36 42.58 35.76
CA LYS A 45 -7.54 41.21 36.23
C LYS A 45 -7.93 40.25 35.10
N GLU A 46 -8.87 40.64 34.25
CA GLU A 46 -9.29 39.88 33.07
C GLU A 46 -8.13 39.69 32.10
N SER A 47 -7.34 40.74 31.84
CA SER A 47 -6.18 40.65 30.94
C SER A 47 -5.08 39.73 31.47
N LEU A 48 -4.87 39.70 32.79
CA LEU A 48 -3.90 38.81 33.43
C LEU A 48 -4.37 37.35 33.41
N ASP A 49 -5.64 37.10 33.73
CA ASP A 49 -6.25 35.76 33.66
C ASP A 49 -6.25 35.23 32.21
N ALA A 50 -6.57 36.07 31.24
CA ALA A 50 -6.50 35.72 29.83
C ALA A 50 -5.06 35.39 29.39
N ALA A 51 -4.05 36.14 29.86
CA ALA A 51 -2.65 35.88 29.55
C ALA A 51 -2.16 34.57 30.18
N GLU A 52 -2.58 34.26 31.41
CA GLU A 52 -2.25 33.00 32.08
C GLU A 52 -2.88 31.81 31.36
N LYS A 53 -4.19 31.89 31.05
CA LYS A 53 -4.88 30.86 30.24
C LYS A 53 -4.26 30.68 28.87
N ALA A 54 -3.86 31.77 28.19
CA ALA A 54 -3.19 31.69 26.91
C ALA A 54 -1.87 30.90 27.03
N LYS A 55 -1.07 31.21 28.06
CA LYS A 55 0.20 30.50 28.32
C LYS A 55 -0.02 29.01 28.60
N ASP A 56 -1.01 28.67 29.42
CA ASP A 56 -1.34 27.26 29.71
C ASP A 56 -1.84 26.53 28.46
N SER A 57 -2.68 27.18 27.65
CA SER A 57 -3.18 26.61 26.39
C SER A 57 -2.07 26.36 25.36
N VAL A 58 -1.06 27.24 25.31
CA VAL A 58 0.12 27.06 24.46
C VAL A 58 0.91 25.85 24.93
N LYS A 59 1.19 25.75 26.23
CA LYS A 59 1.92 24.61 26.81
C LYS A 59 1.19 23.29 26.57
N GLU A 60 -0.13 23.27 26.77
CA GLU A 60 -0.93 22.08 26.50
C GLU A 60 -0.92 21.70 25.01
N SER A 61 -0.96 22.69 24.11
CA SER A 61 -0.87 22.47 22.67
C SER A 61 0.50 21.92 22.26
N GLU A 62 1.59 22.45 22.83
CA GLU A 62 2.94 21.93 22.61
C GLU A 62 3.06 20.46 23.06
N ASP A 63 2.57 20.13 24.26
CA ASP A 63 2.57 18.76 24.79
C ASP A 63 1.75 17.80 23.89
N ARG A 64 0.62 18.28 23.35
CA ARG A 64 -0.21 17.49 22.41
C ARG A 64 0.52 17.26 21.10
N ILE A 65 1.14 18.30 20.53
CA ILE A 65 1.91 18.20 19.29
C ILE A 65 3.09 17.25 19.45
N GLU A 66 3.81 17.32 20.57
CA GLU A 66 4.94 16.42 20.83
C GLU A 66 4.49 14.96 20.91
N LYS A 67 3.37 14.69 21.61
CA LYS A 67 2.78 13.34 21.68
C LYS A 67 2.32 12.85 20.31
N GLU A 68 1.64 13.69 19.54
CA GLU A 68 1.17 13.33 18.21
C GLU A 68 2.34 13.05 17.26
N LEU A 69 3.40 13.85 17.33
CA LEU A 69 4.62 13.61 16.55
C LEU A 69 5.33 12.32 16.96
N ALA A 70 5.38 11.99 18.25
CA ALA A 70 5.93 10.73 18.74
C ALA A 70 5.11 9.53 18.23
N ASN A 71 3.78 9.61 18.32
CA ASN A 71 2.87 8.58 17.82
C ASN A 71 3.02 8.39 16.31
N ALA A 72 3.03 9.48 15.53
CA ALA A 72 3.22 9.43 14.08
C ALA A 72 4.56 8.79 13.68
N ARG A 73 5.63 9.07 14.44
CA ARG A 73 6.93 8.42 14.23
C ARG A 73 6.88 6.92 14.52
N GLN A 74 6.21 6.52 15.60
CA GLN A 74 6.07 5.11 15.96
C GLN A 74 5.23 4.36 14.93
N GLU A 75 4.11 4.92 14.50
CA GLU A 75 3.26 4.37 13.44
C GLU A 75 4.01 4.27 12.11
N GLY A 76 4.78 5.31 11.75
CA GLY A 76 5.61 5.30 10.55
C GLY A 76 6.68 4.21 10.57
N GLN A 77 7.36 4.03 11.70
CA GLN A 77 8.33 2.94 11.86
C GLN A 77 7.67 1.56 11.76
N LYS A 78 6.50 1.40 12.39
CA LYS A 78 5.71 0.16 12.30
C LYS A 78 5.30 -0.12 10.87
N LEU A 79 4.78 0.87 10.15
CA LEU A 79 4.39 0.73 8.74
C LEU A 79 5.57 0.30 7.86
N ILE A 80 6.75 0.88 8.06
CA ILE A 80 7.96 0.49 7.32
C ILE A 80 8.36 -0.95 7.65
N SER A 81 8.27 -1.35 8.92
CA SER A 81 8.56 -2.73 9.36
C SER A 81 7.59 -3.73 8.72
N ASP A 82 6.29 -3.45 8.79
CA ASP A 82 5.23 -4.30 8.24
C ASP A 82 5.37 -4.41 6.71
N ALA A 83 5.71 -3.31 6.03
CA ALA A 83 5.97 -3.30 4.59
C ALA A 83 7.19 -4.15 4.21
N ARG A 84 8.27 -4.11 5.01
CA ARG A 84 9.45 -4.96 4.80
C ARG A 84 9.13 -6.43 4.99
N GLU A 85 8.41 -6.78 6.04
CA GLU A 85 8.01 -8.17 6.29
C GLU A 85 7.10 -8.70 5.18
N ALA A 86 6.13 -7.88 4.72
CA ALA A 86 5.27 -8.23 3.61
C ALA A 86 6.06 -8.42 2.31
N ALA A 87 7.03 -7.54 2.02
CA ALA A 87 7.89 -7.65 0.86
C ALA A 87 8.75 -8.92 0.89
N GLU A 88 9.34 -9.27 2.04
CA GLU A 88 10.09 -10.52 2.21
C GLU A 88 9.20 -11.75 2.04
N ARG A 89 7.99 -11.72 2.57
CA ARG A 89 7.01 -12.81 2.42
C ARG A 89 6.65 -13.01 0.95
N ILE A 90 6.32 -11.94 0.23
CA ILE A 90 6.00 -11.98 -1.20
C ILE A 90 7.21 -12.51 -1.99
N ARG A 91 8.42 -12.00 -1.70
CA ARG A 91 9.64 -12.46 -2.36
C ARG A 91 9.85 -13.96 -2.17
N ASN A 92 9.69 -14.47 -0.95
CA ASN A 92 9.84 -15.89 -0.66
C ASN A 92 8.77 -16.74 -1.35
N GLN A 93 7.52 -16.26 -1.40
CA GLN A 93 6.43 -16.91 -2.12
C GLN A 93 6.69 -16.98 -3.63
N GLU A 94 7.13 -15.88 -4.24
CA GLU A 94 7.46 -15.83 -5.67
C GLU A 94 8.66 -16.71 -6.01
N ILE A 95 9.70 -16.75 -5.16
CA ILE A 95 10.83 -17.67 -5.35
C ILE A 95 10.37 -19.13 -5.26
N ALA A 96 9.52 -19.47 -4.29
CA ALA A 96 8.99 -20.82 -4.14
C ALA A 96 8.13 -21.22 -5.35
N LYS A 97 7.28 -20.31 -5.83
CA LYS A 97 6.47 -20.52 -7.03
C LYS A 97 7.34 -20.69 -8.27
N ALA A 98 8.32 -19.82 -8.49
CA ALA A 98 9.24 -19.92 -9.62
C ALA A 98 10.03 -21.24 -9.63
N LYS A 99 10.46 -21.72 -8.46
CA LYS A 99 11.11 -23.04 -8.34
C LYS A 99 10.16 -24.17 -8.74
N LYS A 100 8.93 -24.14 -8.24
CA LYS A 100 7.90 -25.14 -8.59
C LYS A 100 7.59 -25.12 -10.08
N ASP A 101 7.39 -23.95 -10.66
CA ASP A 101 7.11 -23.79 -12.08
C ASP A 101 8.28 -24.31 -12.95
N ALA A 102 9.53 -24.08 -12.51
CA ALA A 102 10.72 -24.62 -13.16
C ALA A 102 10.81 -26.16 -13.06
N GLU A 103 10.50 -26.73 -11.90
CA GLU A 103 10.44 -28.20 -11.72
C GLU A 103 9.36 -28.83 -12.60
N ASP A 104 8.17 -28.23 -12.64
CA ASP A 104 7.05 -28.66 -13.49
C ASP A 104 7.42 -28.56 -14.99
N LEU A 105 8.10 -27.49 -15.40
CA LEU A 105 8.58 -27.32 -16.77
C LEU A 105 9.60 -28.40 -17.16
N ILE A 106 10.57 -28.69 -16.28
CA ILE A 106 11.57 -29.75 -16.51
C ILE A 106 10.90 -31.11 -16.60
N SER A 107 9.93 -31.39 -15.73
CA SER A 107 9.17 -32.65 -15.72
C SER A 107 8.39 -32.85 -17.02
N LYS A 108 7.71 -31.78 -17.50
CA LYS A 108 7.02 -31.78 -18.79
C LYS A 108 7.99 -32.00 -19.95
N ALA A 109 9.09 -31.25 -20.00
CA ALA A 109 10.10 -31.38 -21.05
C ALA A 109 10.69 -32.80 -21.11
N LYS A 110 10.96 -33.43 -19.95
CA LYS A 110 11.41 -34.83 -19.90
C LYS A 110 10.36 -35.80 -20.48
N SER A 111 9.08 -35.58 -20.15
CA SER A 111 7.98 -36.41 -20.65
C SER A 111 7.83 -36.26 -22.17
N GLU A 112 7.91 -35.04 -22.69
CA GLU A 112 7.90 -34.75 -24.13
C GLU A 112 9.09 -35.40 -24.84
N ILE A 113 10.30 -35.31 -24.29
CA ILE A 113 11.50 -35.98 -24.85
C ILE A 113 11.32 -37.49 -24.94
N ILE A 114 10.71 -38.12 -23.93
CA ILE A 114 10.45 -39.57 -23.95
C ILE A 114 9.47 -39.92 -25.07
N LEU A 115 8.37 -39.17 -25.18
CA LEU A 115 7.37 -39.38 -26.24
C LEU A 115 7.96 -39.19 -27.64
N GLU A 116 8.76 -38.13 -27.83
CA GLU A 116 9.42 -37.85 -29.11
C GLU A 116 10.43 -38.94 -29.46
N LYS A 117 11.17 -39.46 -28.47
CA LYS A 117 12.09 -40.58 -28.66
C LYS A 117 11.37 -41.86 -29.10
N GLU A 118 10.24 -42.18 -28.47
CA GLU A 118 9.44 -43.34 -28.86
C GLU A 118 8.93 -43.20 -30.30
N THR A 119 8.43 -42.02 -30.65
CA THR A 119 7.99 -41.67 -32.01
C THR A 119 9.14 -41.80 -33.02
N ALA A 120 10.32 -41.28 -32.69
CA ALA A 120 11.51 -41.39 -33.54
C ALA A 120 11.95 -42.85 -33.75
N ILE A 121 11.90 -43.69 -32.71
CA ILE A 121 12.21 -45.12 -32.81
C ILE A 121 11.19 -45.83 -33.70
N GLU A 122 9.90 -45.50 -33.58
CA GLU A 122 8.86 -46.10 -34.44
C GLU A 122 9.08 -45.73 -35.91
N ASN A 123 9.39 -44.46 -36.19
CA ASN A 123 9.72 -44.01 -37.55
C ASN A 123 10.97 -44.73 -38.09
N LEU A 124 12.02 -44.86 -37.27
CA LEU A 124 13.25 -45.57 -37.66
C LEU A 124 12.98 -47.04 -37.99
N ARG A 125 12.08 -47.72 -37.26
CA ARG A 125 11.67 -49.10 -37.55
C ARG A 125 10.96 -49.21 -38.90
N LYS A 126 10.07 -48.26 -39.23
CA LYS A 126 9.38 -48.20 -40.53
C LYS A 126 10.38 -48.01 -41.67
N ASP A 127 11.32 -47.08 -41.52
CA ASP A 127 12.35 -46.80 -42.52
C ASP A 127 13.28 -48.01 -42.71
N PHE A 128 13.68 -48.68 -41.62
CA PHE A 128 14.52 -49.87 -41.68
C PHE A 128 13.82 -51.05 -42.35
N ALA A 129 12.52 -51.25 -42.10
CA ALA A 129 11.73 -52.27 -42.78
C ALA A 129 11.65 -52.01 -44.29
N ALA A 130 11.40 -50.77 -44.70
CA ALA A 130 11.39 -50.37 -46.11
C ALA A 130 12.76 -50.61 -46.77
N LEU A 131 13.86 -50.20 -46.13
CA LEU A 131 15.23 -50.46 -46.60
C LEU A 131 15.53 -51.95 -46.74
N SER A 132 15.07 -52.76 -45.79
CA SER A 132 15.27 -54.22 -45.80
C SER A 132 14.54 -54.89 -46.97
N ILE A 133 13.32 -54.44 -47.29
CA ILE A 133 12.56 -54.90 -48.46
C ILE A 133 13.32 -54.55 -49.75
N ILE A 134 13.78 -53.30 -49.90
CA ILE A 134 14.55 -52.85 -51.07
C ILE A 134 15.84 -53.68 -51.24
N ALA A 135 16.53 -53.97 -50.13
CA ALA A 135 17.74 -54.79 -50.15
C ALA A 135 17.43 -56.25 -50.57
N ALA A 136 16.37 -56.84 -50.03
CA ALA A 136 15.91 -58.18 -50.39
C ALA A 136 15.51 -58.26 -51.88
N GLU A 137 14.74 -57.30 -52.38
CA GLU A 137 14.38 -57.19 -53.81
C GLU A 137 15.62 -57.15 -54.70
N LYS A 138 16.64 -56.36 -54.33
CA LYS A 138 17.88 -56.23 -55.09
C LYS A 138 18.70 -57.52 -55.10
N ILE A 139 18.72 -58.27 -54.00
CA ILE A 139 19.38 -59.58 -53.92
C ILE A 139 18.65 -60.61 -54.76
N ILE A 140 17.32 -60.70 -54.66
CA ILE A 140 16.48 -61.60 -55.46
C ILE A 140 16.70 -61.31 -56.94
N LYS A 141 16.63 -60.05 -57.37
CA LYS A 141 16.86 -59.64 -58.76
C LYS A 141 18.26 -59.99 -59.28
N LYS A 142 19.27 -60.07 -58.41
CA LYS A 142 20.65 -60.42 -58.79
C LYS A 142 20.90 -61.93 -58.85
N ASN A 143 20.20 -62.72 -58.03
CA ASN A 143 20.43 -64.16 -57.91
C ASN A 143 19.40 -65.04 -58.66
N ILE A 144 18.32 -64.47 -59.19
CA ILE A 144 17.31 -65.24 -59.92
C ILE A 144 17.89 -65.81 -61.23
N ASN A 145 17.83 -67.12 -61.38
CA ASN A 145 18.20 -67.81 -62.60
C ASN A 145 16.93 -68.27 -63.36
N LYS A 146 17.10 -68.82 -64.57
CA LYS A 146 15.98 -69.22 -65.44
C LYS A 146 15.12 -70.36 -64.85
N SER A 147 15.73 -71.22 -64.03
CA SER A 147 15.08 -72.34 -63.33
C SER A 147 14.22 -71.87 -62.15
N ASP A 148 14.67 -70.84 -61.42
CA ASP A 148 13.91 -70.26 -60.31
C ASP A 148 12.63 -69.57 -60.81
N HIS A 149 12.66 -68.97 -62.00
CA HIS A 149 11.48 -68.39 -62.65
C HIS A 149 10.40 -69.44 -62.95
N GLU A 150 10.77 -70.59 -63.53
CA GLU A 150 9.82 -71.66 -63.83
C GLU A 150 9.21 -72.24 -62.55
N THR A 151 9.99 -72.36 -61.47
CA THR A 151 9.52 -72.86 -60.18
C THR A 151 8.55 -71.88 -59.51
N LEU A 152 8.87 -70.59 -59.47
CA LEU A 152 7.99 -69.53 -58.94
C LEU A 152 6.68 -69.41 -59.74
N ILE A 153 6.74 -69.51 -61.07
CA ILE A 153 5.54 -69.48 -61.92
C ILE A 153 4.64 -70.68 -61.61
N ASN A 154 5.20 -71.88 -61.48
CA ASN A 154 4.43 -73.08 -61.14
C ASN A 154 3.86 -73.01 -59.71
N GLU A 155 4.58 -72.43 -58.75
CA GLU A 155 4.14 -72.31 -57.35
C GLU A 155 3.03 -71.26 -57.17
N VAL A 156 3.08 -70.13 -57.90
CA VAL A 156 1.98 -69.15 -57.94
C VAL A 156 0.75 -69.71 -58.63
N ILE A 157 0.92 -70.41 -59.77
CA ILE A 157 -0.19 -71.05 -60.47
C ILE A 157 -0.86 -72.12 -59.58
N ASN A 158 -0.08 -72.93 -58.86
CA ASN A 158 -0.65 -73.94 -57.97
C ASN A 158 -1.34 -73.34 -56.74
N ASN A 159 -0.78 -72.31 -56.10
CA ASN A 159 -1.43 -71.66 -54.95
C ASN A 159 -2.71 -70.89 -55.34
N GLU A 160 -2.77 -70.28 -56.52
CA GLU A 160 -3.98 -69.63 -57.05
C GLU A 160 -5.04 -70.67 -57.48
N LEU A 161 -4.63 -71.84 -57.97
CA LEU A 161 -5.57 -72.94 -58.27
C LEU A 161 -6.15 -73.57 -57.00
N ASP A 162 -5.36 -73.71 -55.93
CA ASP A 162 -5.82 -74.21 -54.63
C ASP A 162 -6.75 -73.23 -53.89
N SER A 163 -6.63 -71.92 -54.13
CA SER A 163 -7.53 -70.90 -53.56
C SER A 163 -8.87 -70.81 -54.29
N ILE A 164 -8.94 -71.27 -55.54
CA ILE A 164 -10.18 -71.33 -56.36
C ILE A 164 -10.94 -72.65 -56.14
N GLN A 165 -10.29 -73.71 -55.67
CA GLN A 165 -10.92 -75.01 -55.39
C GLN A 165 -11.51 -75.16 -53.98
N LYS A 166 -11.44 -74.12 -53.13
CA LYS A 166 -11.99 -74.10 -51.77
C LYS A 166 -13.11 -73.08 -51.62
#